data_AF-A0AA38JB14-F1
#
_entry.id   AF-A0AA38JB14-F1
#
_cell.length_a   1.000
_cell.length_b   1.000
_cell.length_c   1.000
_cell.angle_alpha   90.00
_cell.angle_beta   90.00
_cell.angle_gamma   90.00
#
_symmetry.space_group_name_H-M   'P 1'
#
loop_
_entity.id
_entity.type
_entity.pdbx_description
1 polymer ?
#
loop_
_entity_poly.entity_id
_entity_poly.type
_entity_poly.pdbx_seq_one_letter_code
_entity_poly.pdbx_strand_id
1 'polypeptide(L)'
;MNSSENPSPVSPSRIRPLSPKQERRLVVFLDNEFLELTRGYKKRSSSTSHLPILEAYLQAAQRILGLVLQIPPIDPSTSLRIQLLLRLTNEVLTCIPGYPPNSDNLPIAMDWLDDLDQSWVAVLQAQVWNPNERVGEDLVVDAGDVARGVKSTPMSQTERTRLKSLLLGGVATLEEWLEGKPIGVNRQVAVVEEAGLNDIFSNTLEELGDLGIVAVEPEELCSMDLDD
;
A
#
# COMPACT_ATOMS: atom_id res chain seq x y z
N MET A 1 35.25 -31.51 29.11
CA MET A 1 35.48 -30.15 28.56
C MET A 1 34.73 -30.09 27.24
N ASN A 2 33.46 -29.70 27.26
CA ASN A 2 32.66 -29.54 26.05
C ASN A 2 32.66 -28.05 25.69
N SER A 3 33.44 -27.70 24.66
CA SER A 3 33.40 -26.38 24.04
C SER A 3 32.04 -26.21 23.37
N SER A 4 31.26 -25.26 23.86
CA SER A 4 30.02 -24.83 23.21
C SER A 4 30.42 -23.89 22.06
N GLU A 5 30.20 -24.33 20.82
CA GLU A 5 30.24 -23.45 19.65
C GLU A 5 29.10 -22.44 19.76
N ASN A 6 29.43 -21.19 20.04
CA ASN A 6 28.50 -20.08 19.85
C ASN A 6 28.24 -19.93 18.34
N PRO A 7 26.98 -19.95 17.88
CA PRO A 7 26.67 -19.62 16.50
C PRO A 7 27.06 -18.16 16.25
N SER A 8 27.95 -17.93 15.29
CA SER A 8 28.32 -16.59 14.82
C SER A 8 27.06 -15.79 14.46
N PRO A 9 26.97 -14.50 14.84
CA PRO A 9 25.83 -13.67 14.47
C PRO A 9 25.79 -13.55 12.95
N VAL A 10 24.65 -13.97 12.37
CA VAL A 10 24.38 -13.84 10.94
C VAL A 10 24.39 -12.34 10.63
N SER A 11 25.38 -11.88 9.87
CA SER A 11 25.47 -10.48 9.46
C SER A 11 24.18 -10.09 8.75
N PRO A 12 23.43 -9.07 9.22
CA PRO A 12 22.21 -8.65 8.56
C PRO A 12 22.53 -8.28 7.12
N SER A 13 21.80 -8.88 6.18
CA SER A 13 21.93 -8.60 4.75
C SER A 13 21.72 -7.10 4.52
N ARG A 14 22.78 -6.41 4.06
CA ARG A 14 22.72 -4.96 3.77
C ARG A 14 21.68 -4.69 2.69
N ILE A 15 20.56 -4.09 3.07
CA ILE A 15 19.54 -3.58 2.15
C ILE A 15 20.17 -2.39 1.40
N ARG A 16 20.06 -2.42 0.07
CA ARG A 16 20.62 -1.39 -0.81
C ARG A 16 19.56 -0.94 -1.80
N PRO A 17 19.58 0.32 -2.24
CA PRO A 17 18.68 0.77 -3.30
C PRO A 17 18.93 -0.04 -4.58
N LEU A 18 17.90 -0.09 -5.43
CA LEU A 18 18.02 -0.71 -6.73
C LEU A 18 19.01 0.08 -7.59
N SER A 19 19.84 -0.63 -8.36
CA SER A 19 20.60 0.03 -9.42
C SER A 19 19.67 0.53 -10.53
N PRO A 20 20.04 1.57 -11.30
CA PRO A 20 19.22 2.07 -12.40
C PRO A 20 18.82 0.99 -13.42
N LYS A 21 19.68 -0.01 -13.63
CA LYS A 21 19.39 -1.16 -14.49
C LYS A 21 18.38 -2.13 -13.87
N GLN A 22 18.37 -2.28 -12.55
CA GLN A 22 17.33 -3.06 -11.84
C GLN A 22 16.00 -2.32 -11.90
N GLU A 23 15.97 -1.03 -11.56
CA GLU A 23 14.75 -0.21 -11.62
C GLU A 23 14.12 -0.24 -13.02
N ARG A 24 14.91 0.01 -14.07
CA ARG A 24 14.38 -0.02 -15.44
C ARG A 24 13.78 -1.37 -15.83
N ARG A 25 14.41 -2.48 -15.42
CA ARG A 25 13.88 -3.83 -15.70
C ARG A 25 12.61 -4.11 -14.91
N LEU A 26 12.58 -3.70 -13.64
CA LEU A 26 11.42 -3.85 -12.77
C LEU A 26 10.22 -3.06 -13.31
N VAL A 27 10.42 -1.80 -13.70
CA VAL A 27 9.38 -0.96 -14.30
C VAL A 27 8.81 -1.60 -15.56
N VAL A 28 9.67 -2.05 -16.49
CA VAL A 28 9.20 -2.73 -17.72
C VAL A 28 8.40 -3.99 -17.40
N PHE A 29 8.84 -4.77 -16.41
CA PHE A 29 8.12 -5.97 -15.99
C PHE A 29 6.76 -5.61 -15.39
N LEU A 30 6.72 -4.70 -14.42
CA LEU A 30 5.49 -4.27 -13.75
C LEU A 30 4.51 -3.59 -14.71
N ASP A 31 4.99 -2.80 -15.67
CA ASP A 31 4.13 -2.20 -16.70
C ASP A 31 3.40 -3.26 -17.53
N ASN A 32 4.09 -4.38 -17.85
CA ASN A 32 3.45 -5.51 -18.52
C ASN A 32 2.45 -6.22 -17.60
N GLU A 33 2.78 -6.43 -16.33
CA GLU A 33 1.85 -7.06 -15.37
C GLU A 33 0.59 -6.19 -15.15
N PHE A 34 0.74 -4.87 -15.01
CA PHE A 34 -0.40 -3.95 -14.95
C PHE A 34 -1.24 -4.02 -16.23
N LEU A 35 -0.60 -4.09 -17.40
CA LEU A 35 -1.30 -4.20 -18.68
C LEU A 35 -2.11 -5.50 -18.76
N GLU A 36 -1.54 -6.63 -18.35
CA GLU A 36 -2.24 -7.92 -18.31
C GLU A 36 -3.37 -7.92 -17.30
N LEU A 37 -3.17 -7.32 -16.12
CA LEU A 37 -4.22 -7.14 -15.10
C LEU A 37 -5.40 -6.34 -15.67
N THR A 38 -5.16 -5.19 -16.29
CA THR A 38 -6.21 -4.36 -16.91
C THR A 38 -6.89 -5.10 -18.07
N ARG A 39 -6.14 -5.84 -18.90
CA ARG A 39 -6.70 -6.64 -20.01
C ARG A 39 -7.60 -7.75 -19.50
N GLY A 40 -7.17 -8.49 -18.49
CA GLY A 40 -7.94 -9.54 -17.84
C GLY A 40 -9.23 -8.99 -17.25
N TYR A 41 -9.15 -7.88 -16.50
CA TYR A 41 -10.31 -7.20 -15.93
C TYR A 41 -11.31 -6.72 -16.99
N LYS A 42 -10.84 -6.04 -18.04
CA LYS A 42 -11.71 -5.56 -19.14
C LYS A 42 -12.42 -6.72 -19.87
N LYS A 43 -11.79 -7.89 -19.91
CA LYS A 43 -12.34 -9.09 -20.53
C LYS A 43 -13.07 -10.00 -19.54
N ARG A 44 -13.21 -9.68 -18.25
CA ARG A 44 -13.71 -10.58 -17.19
C ARG A 44 -15.01 -11.33 -17.52
N SER A 45 -15.93 -10.73 -18.28
CA SER A 45 -17.19 -11.36 -18.71
C SER A 45 -17.05 -12.25 -19.97
N SER A 46 -15.87 -12.30 -20.59
CA SER A 46 -15.55 -13.15 -21.74
C SER A 46 -15.06 -14.50 -21.28
N SER A 47 -15.46 -15.56 -21.98
CA SER A 47 -14.95 -16.93 -21.81
C SER A 47 -13.44 -17.07 -22.05
N THR A 48 -12.80 -16.06 -22.66
CA THR A 48 -11.36 -16.04 -22.95
C THR A 48 -10.54 -15.28 -21.89
N SER A 49 -11.17 -14.74 -20.85
CA SER A 49 -10.44 -14.04 -19.80
C SER A 49 -9.71 -15.00 -18.89
N HIS A 50 -8.52 -14.59 -18.46
CA HIS A 50 -7.76 -15.28 -17.43
C HIS A 50 -8.09 -14.76 -16.01
N LEU A 51 -8.90 -13.69 -15.87
CA LEU A 51 -9.37 -13.13 -14.60
C LEU A 51 -10.92 -13.03 -14.54
N PRO A 52 -11.65 -14.14 -14.71
CA PRO A 52 -13.12 -14.11 -14.77
C PRO A 52 -13.79 -13.88 -13.41
N ILE A 53 -13.08 -14.14 -12.31
CA ILE A 53 -13.58 -14.04 -10.94
C ILE A 53 -12.68 -13.13 -10.11
N LEU A 54 -13.23 -12.61 -9.00
CA LEU A 54 -12.55 -11.66 -8.13
C LEU A 54 -11.27 -12.26 -7.54
N GLU A 55 -11.33 -13.51 -7.06
CA GLU A 55 -10.18 -14.20 -6.47
C GLU A 55 -8.97 -14.24 -7.44
N ALA A 56 -9.20 -14.63 -8.69
CA ALA A 56 -8.13 -14.67 -9.70
C ALA A 56 -7.53 -13.27 -9.96
N TYR A 57 -8.39 -12.24 -9.99
CA TYR A 57 -7.95 -10.85 -10.12
C TYR A 57 -7.09 -10.39 -8.93
N LEU A 58 -7.56 -10.63 -7.70
CA LEU A 58 -6.85 -10.24 -6.48
C LEU A 58 -5.56 -11.03 -6.29
N GLN A 59 -5.51 -12.32 -6.66
CA GLN A 59 -4.26 -13.08 -6.71
C GLN A 59 -3.25 -12.49 -7.70
N ALA A 60 -3.70 -12.04 -8.88
CA ALA A 60 -2.83 -11.36 -9.83
C ALA A 60 -2.33 -10.00 -9.29
N ALA A 61 -3.22 -9.22 -8.66
CA ALA A 61 -2.87 -7.96 -8.01
C ALA A 61 -1.90 -8.16 -6.83
N GLN A 62 -2.06 -9.22 -6.04
CA GLN A 62 -1.19 -9.56 -4.91
C GLN A 62 0.25 -9.82 -5.34
N ARG A 63 0.45 -10.43 -6.52
CA ARG A 63 1.81 -10.61 -7.07
C ARG A 63 2.48 -9.27 -7.39
N ILE A 64 1.71 -8.32 -7.93
CA ILE A 64 2.19 -6.96 -8.19
C ILE A 64 2.49 -6.26 -6.86
N LEU A 65 1.58 -6.33 -5.88
CA LEU A 65 1.75 -5.78 -4.54
C LEU A 65 3.06 -6.27 -3.90
N GLY A 66 3.25 -7.60 -3.86
CA GLY A 66 4.45 -8.21 -3.31
C GLY A 66 5.73 -7.72 -3.98
N LEU A 67 5.75 -7.60 -5.31
CA LEU A 67 6.91 -7.07 -6.03
C LEU A 67 7.18 -5.59 -5.74
N VAL A 68 6.14 -4.77 -5.61
CA VAL A 68 6.26 -3.35 -5.25
C VAL A 68 6.82 -3.22 -3.83
N LEU A 69 6.36 -4.04 -2.89
CA LEU A 69 6.81 -3.99 -1.49
C LEU A 69 8.23 -4.52 -1.28
N GLN A 70 8.75 -5.33 -2.20
CA GLN A 70 10.15 -5.72 -2.23
C GLN A 70 11.09 -4.63 -2.78
N ILE A 71 10.56 -3.48 -3.24
CA ILE A 71 11.39 -2.32 -3.57
C ILE A 71 11.95 -1.75 -2.25
N PRO A 72 13.28 -1.60 -2.12
CA PRO A 72 13.89 -1.06 -0.91
C PRO A 72 13.34 0.33 -0.56
N PRO A 73 13.00 0.61 0.72
CA PRO A 73 12.63 1.95 1.20
C PRO A 73 13.87 2.85 1.37
N ILE A 74 14.78 2.85 0.39
CA ILE A 74 16.03 3.60 0.40
C ILE A 74 16.14 4.35 -0.92
N ASP A 75 16.55 5.61 -0.85
CA ASP A 75 16.72 6.46 -2.02
C ASP A 75 17.81 5.93 -2.97
N PRO A 76 17.59 6.01 -4.30
CA PRO A 76 16.48 6.69 -4.98
C PRO A 76 15.20 5.84 -5.17
N SER A 77 15.17 4.59 -4.71
CA SER A 77 14.08 3.65 -5.01
C SER A 77 12.78 3.93 -4.25
N THR A 78 12.82 4.73 -3.18
CA THR A 78 11.65 5.11 -2.37
C THR A 78 10.52 5.71 -3.20
N SER A 79 10.83 6.67 -4.09
CA SER A 79 9.80 7.31 -4.92
C SER A 79 9.15 6.32 -5.90
N LEU A 80 9.93 5.37 -6.43
CA LEU A 80 9.41 4.33 -7.31
C LEU A 80 8.41 3.43 -6.56
N ARG A 81 8.74 3.02 -5.34
CA ARG A 81 7.85 2.22 -4.48
C ARG A 81 6.51 2.92 -4.24
N ILE A 82 6.55 4.19 -3.84
CA ILE A 82 5.36 5.01 -3.58
C ILE A 82 4.49 5.13 -4.84
N GLN A 83 5.09 5.49 -5.98
CA GLN A 83 4.34 5.70 -7.22
C GLN A 83 3.67 4.43 -7.74
N LEU A 84 4.34 3.28 -7.64
CA LEU A 84 3.77 2.00 -8.06
C LEU A 84 2.64 1.54 -7.13
N LEU A 85 2.76 1.76 -5.81
CA LEU A 85 1.70 1.42 -4.87
C LEU A 85 0.47 2.32 -5.04
N LEU A 86 0.67 3.62 -5.29
CA LEU A 86 -0.41 4.55 -5.65
C LEU A 86 -1.18 4.07 -6.89
N ARG A 87 -0.44 3.61 -7.92
CA ARG A 87 -1.04 3.09 -9.16
C ARG A 87 -1.85 1.82 -8.90
N LEU A 88 -1.29 0.87 -8.15
CA LEU A 88 -1.98 -0.38 -7.82
C LEU A 88 -3.24 -0.14 -6.99
N THR A 89 -3.15 0.72 -5.99
CA THR A 89 -4.28 1.12 -5.14
C THR A 89 -5.44 1.66 -5.98
N ASN A 90 -5.15 2.61 -6.89
CA ASN A 90 -6.17 3.14 -7.79
C ASN A 90 -6.78 2.06 -8.69
N GLU A 91 -5.95 1.20 -9.30
CA GLU A 91 -6.42 0.14 -10.21
C GLU A 91 -7.35 -0.84 -9.47
N VAL A 92 -6.95 -1.33 -8.30
CA VAL A 92 -7.71 -2.35 -7.57
C VAL A 92 -9.01 -1.79 -7.01
N LEU A 93 -8.99 -0.61 -6.36
CA LEU A 93 -10.19 0.03 -5.83
C LEU A 93 -11.22 0.35 -6.93
N THR A 94 -10.75 0.63 -8.15
CA THR A 94 -11.64 0.85 -9.31
C THR A 94 -12.19 -0.46 -9.89
N CYS A 95 -11.46 -1.57 -9.77
CA CYS A 95 -11.79 -2.82 -10.46
C CYS A 95 -12.57 -3.82 -9.60
N ILE A 96 -12.38 -3.85 -8.27
CA ILE A 96 -13.15 -4.74 -7.37
C ILE A 96 -14.67 -4.63 -7.63
N PRO A 97 -15.27 -3.42 -7.71
CA PRO A 97 -16.70 -3.26 -7.97
C PRO A 97 -17.19 -3.85 -9.30
N GLY A 98 -16.27 -4.14 -10.23
CA GLY A 98 -16.59 -4.80 -11.49
C GLY A 98 -16.92 -6.29 -11.35
N TYR A 99 -16.71 -6.89 -10.19
CA TYR A 99 -17.05 -8.28 -9.87
C TYR A 99 -18.31 -8.34 -8.97
N PRO A 100 -19.07 -9.45 -8.94
CA PRO A 100 -20.31 -9.53 -8.16
C PRO A 100 -20.08 -9.43 -6.63
N PRO A 101 -20.87 -8.62 -5.88
CA PRO A 101 -20.80 -8.54 -4.41
C PRO A 101 -21.56 -9.72 -3.77
N ASN A 102 -20.98 -10.92 -3.83
CA ASN A 102 -21.57 -12.12 -3.21
C ASN A 102 -20.81 -12.53 -1.94
N SER A 103 -21.39 -13.47 -1.19
CA SER A 103 -20.83 -13.98 0.07
C SER A 103 -19.43 -14.57 -0.06
N ASP A 104 -19.06 -15.03 -1.25
CA ASP A 104 -17.78 -15.69 -1.51
C ASP A 104 -16.68 -14.64 -1.81
N ASN A 105 -17.06 -13.56 -2.49
CA ASN A 105 -16.15 -12.50 -2.90
C ASN A 105 -15.83 -11.51 -1.78
N LEU A 106 -16.78 -11.24 -0.88
CA LEU A 106 -16.60 -10.24 0.17
C LEU A 106 -15.41 -10.58 1.10
N PRO A 107 -15.29 -11.78 1.71
CA PRO A 107 -14.15 -12.09 2.57
C PRO A 107 -12.80 -11.99 1.85
N ILE A 108 -12.75 -12.37 0.56
CA ILE A 108 -11.53 -12.31 -0.26
C ILE A 108 -11.13 -10.86 -0.53
N ALA A 109 -12.11 -9.98 -0.78
CA ALA A 109 -11.86 -8.55 -0.93
C ALA A 109 -11.35 -7.94 0.37
N MET A 110 -11.97 -8.28 1.52
CA MET A 110 -11.57 -7.77 2.83
C MET A 110 -10.14 -8.18 3.19
N ASP A 111 -9.78 -9.47 3.09
CA ASP A 111 -8.41 -9.95 3.36
C ASP A 111 -7.37 -9.20 2.50
N TRP A 112 -7.69 -8.97 1.23
CA TRP A 112 -6.79 -8.24 0.33
C TRP A 112 -6.69 -6.75 0.67
N LEU A 113 -7.78 -6.11 1.09
CA LEU A 113 -7.80 -4.70 1.48
C LEU A 113 -7.06 -4.46 2.81
N ASP A 114 -7.14 -5.41 3.74
CA ASP A 114 -6.35 -5.41 4.98
C ASP A 114 -4.85 -5.51 4.68
N ASP A 115 -4.46 -6.42 3.77
CA ASP A 115 -3.08 -6.51 3.27
C ASP A 115 -2.63 -5.18 2.65
N LEU A 116 -3.49 -4.52 1.87
CA LEU A 116 -3.17 -3.24 1.25
C LEU A 116 -3.03 -2.11 2.28
N ASP A 117 -3.85 -2.10 3.33
CA ASP A 117 -3.73 -1.14 4.45
C ASP A 117 -2.38 -1.28 5.14
N GLN A 118 -2.01 -2.50 5.55
CA GLN A 118 -0.71 -2.77 6.17
C GLN A 118 0.47 -2.44 5.26
N SER A 119 0.30 -2.69 3.96
CA SER A 119 1.29 -2.34 2.93
C SER A 119 1.54 -0.83 2.86
N TRP A 120 0.49 -0.03 3.01
CA TRP A 120 0.59 1.43 3.03
C TRP A 120 1.24 1.95 4.30
N VAL A 121 0.89 1.41 5.47
CA VAL A 121 1.56 1.73 6.74
C VAL A 121 3.07 1.49 6.61
N ALA A 122 3.47 0.31 6.12
CA ALA A 122 4.88 -0.01 5.91
C ALA A 122 5.59 0.95 4.94
N VAL A 123 4.89 1.46 3.91
CA VAL A 123 5.45 2.45 2.98
C VAL A 123 5.58 3.83 3.64
N LEU A 124 4.56 4.27 4.38
CA LEU A 124 4.55 5.57 5.07
C LEU A 124 5.65 5.65 6.14
N GLN A 125 5.92 4.54 6.82
CA GLN A 125 6.96 4.41 7.85
C GLN A 125 8.36 4.05 7.30
N ALA A 126 8.52 3.99 5.97
CA ALA A 126 9.78 3.60 5.32
C ALA A 126 10.33 2.22 5.77
N GLN A 127 9.43 1.29 6.09
CA GLN A 127 9.74 -0.06 6.56
C GLN A 127 9.96 -1.05 5.41
N VAL A 128 10.71 -2.10 5.70
CA VAL A 128 10.89 -3.27 4.82
C VAL A 128 9.67 -4.17 4.95
N TRP A 129 9.25 -4.83 3.88
CA TRP A 129 8.09 -5.72 3.94
C TRP A 129 8.49 -7.17 4.21
N ASN A 130 7.90 -7.79 5.24
CA ASN A 130 8.00 -9.22 5.47
C ASN A 130 6.85 -9.95 4.75
N PRO A 131 7.11 -10.69 3.66
CA PRO A 131 6.05 -11.33 2.87
C PRO A 131 5.40 -12.53 3.56
N ASN A 132 6.04 -13.10 4.59
CA ASN A 132 5.50 -14.25 5.32
C ASN A 132 4.50 -13.81 6.39
N GLU A 133 4.84 -12.73 7.10
CA GLU A 133 4.03 -12.19 8.19
C GLU A 133 3.07 -11.10 7.71
N ARG A 134 3.23 -10.60 6.48
CA ARG A 134 2.45 -9.51 5.87
C ARG A 134 2.45 -8.22 6.71
N VAL A 135 3.62 -7.88 7.24
CA VAL A 135 3.82 -6.68 8.07
C VAL A 135 5.07 -5.92 7.63
N GLY A 136 5.11 -4.63 7.99
CA GLY A 136 6.30 -3.81 7.91
C GLY A 136 7.25 -4.11 9.07
N GLU A 137 8.55 -4.15 8.76
CA GLU A 137 9.64 -4.28 9.72
C GLU A 137 10.58 -3.08 9.61
N ASP A 138 11.10 -2.64 10.75
CA ASP A 138 12.01 -1.50 10.80
C ASP A 138 13.27 -1.74 9.98
N LEU A 139 13.59 -0.76 9.14
CA LEU A 139 14.81 -0.78 8.34
C LEU A 139 16.03 -0.56 9.25
N VAL A 140 16.79 -1.62 9.51
CA VAL A 140 18.07 -1.52 10.23
C VAL A 140 19.17 -1.08 9.25
N VAL A 141 19.65 0.17 9.40
CA VAL A 141 20.77 0.72 8.63
C VAL A 141 22.01 0.83 9.50
N ASP A 142 23.15 0.36 8.99
CA ASP A 142 24.45 0.47 9.65
C ASP A 142 24.89 1.95 9.74
N ALA A 143 25.47 2.38 10.87
CA ALA A 143 25.94 3.76 11.06
C ALA A 143 26.92 4.20 9.96
N GLY A 144 27.72 3.27 9.44
CA GLY A 144 28.61 3.54 8.31
C GLY A 144 27.89 3.81 6.98
N ASP A 145 26.68 3.27 6.79
CA ASP A 145 25.85 3.54 5.61
C ASP A 145 25.13 4.88 5.72
N VAL A 146 24.66 5.26 6.92
CA VAL A 146 24.12 6.60 7.19
C VAL A 146 25.18 7.67 6.90
N ALA A 147 26.42 7.47 7.36
CA ALA A 147 27.53 8.38 7.08
C ALA A 147 27.86 8.50 5.57
N ARG A 148 27.49 7.50 4.77
CA ARG A 148 27.60 7.51 3.29
C ARG A 148 26.41 8.19 2.59
N GLY A 149 25.45 8.71 3.35
CA GLY A 149 24.27 9.41 2.83
C GLY A 149 23.11 8.49 2.45
N VAL A 150 23.08 7.24 2.95
CA VAL A 150 21.91 6.37 2.82
C VAL A 150 20.76 7.00 3.61
N LYS A 151 19.63 7.23 2.93
CA LYS A 151 18.43 7.84 3.51
C LYS A 151 17.18 7.32 2.80
N SER A 152 16.02 7.56 3.42
CA SER A 152 14.70 7.37 2.83
C SER A 152 14.00 8.71 2.80
N THR A 153 13.55 9.15 1.62
CA THR A 153 12.76 10.38 1.52
C THR A 153 11.28 10.06 1.81
N PRO A 154 10.66 10.73 2.80
CA PRO A 154 9.24 10.51 3.10
C PRO A 154 8.36 10.98 1.94
N MET A 155 7.14 10.43 1.90
CA MET A 155 6.12 10.80 0.92
C MET A 155 5.77 12.30 0.99
N SER A 156 5.70 12.95 -0.16
CA SER A 156 5.39 14.38 -0.24
C SER A 156 3.92 14.68 0.12
N GLN A 157 3.62 15.92 0.50
CA GLN A 157 2.24 16.32 0.84
C GLN A 157 1.24 16.10 -0.31
N THR A 158 1.69 16.30 -1.56
CA THR A 158 0.88 16.05 -2.76
C THR A 158 0.56 14.57 -2.90
N GLU A 159 1.54 13.71 -2.71
CA GLU A 159 1.35 12.25 -2.72
C GLU A 159 0.42 11.81 -1.59
N ARG A 160 0.61 12.33 -0.36
CA ARG A 160 -0.26 12.06 0.81
C ARG A 160 -1.70 12.46 0.55
N THR A 161 -1.92 13.66 0.00
CA THR A 161 -3.24 14.14 -0.39
C THR A 161 -3.87 13.23 -1.44
N ARG A 162 -3.09 12.83 -2.45
CA ARG A 162 -3.56 11.91 -3.50
C ARG A 162 -3.95 10.55 -2.93
N LEU A 163 -3.14 9.97 -2.03
CA LEU A 163 -3.47 8.71 -1.38
C LEU A 163 -4.77 8.83 -0.59
N LYS A 164 -4.89 9.86 0.25
CA LYS A 164 -6.11 10.12 1.03
C LYS A 164 -7.36 10.20 0.13
N SER A 165 -7.29 10.94 -0.98
CA SER A 165 -8.39 11.00 -1.94
C SER A 165 -8.73 9.66 -2.58
N LEU A 166 -7.72 8.84 -2.91
CA LEU A 166 -7.91 7.50 -3.48
C LEU A 166 -8.60 6.56 -2.49
N LEU A 167 -8.17 6.55 -1.22
CA LEU A 167 -8.72 5.66 -0.21
C LEU A 167 -10.17 6.05 0.10
N LEU A 168 -10.45 7.33 0.35
CA LEU A 168 -11.82 7.79 0.66
C LEU A 168 -12.78 7.56 -0.50
N GLY A 169 -12.36 7.86 -1.74
CA GLY A 169 -13.19 7.59 -2.92
C GLY A 169 -13.37 6.10 -3.20
N GLY A 170 -12.34 5.29 -2.96
CA GLY A 170 -12.41 3.84 -3.10
C GLY A 170 -13.33 3.20 -2.08
N VAL A 171 -13.27 3.60 -0.80
CA VAL A 171 -14.20 3.13 0.24
C VAL A 171 -15.63 3.45 -0.13
N ALA A 172 -15.94 4.69 -0.55
CA ALA A 172 -17.29 5.04 -1.01
C ALA A 172 -17.75 4.17 -2.19
N THR A 173 -16.85 3.85 -3.13
CA THR A 173 -17.19 2.96 -4.27
C THR A 173 -17.43 1.52 -3.82
N LEU A 174 -16.69 1.04 -2.81
CA LEU A 174 -16.87 -0.29 -2.23
C LEU A 174 -18.17 -0.37 -1.41
N GLU A 175 -18.53 0.69 -0.69
CA GLU A 175 -19.83 0.80 -0.01
C GLU A 175 -20.99 0.66 -1.01
N GLU A 176 -20.97 1.45 -2.09
CA GLU A 176 -21.96 1.34 -3.18
C GLU A 176 -22.01 -0.06 -3.80
N TRP A 177 -20.84 -0.69 -3.96
CA TRP A 177 -20.72 -2.06 -4.46
C TRP A 177 -21.42 -3.07 -3.54
N LEU A 178 -21.28 -2.94 -2.21
CA LEU A 178 -21.97 -3.79 -1.24
C LEU A 178 -23.46 -3.49 -1.14
N GLU A 179 -23.85 -2.23 -1.31
CA GLU A 179 -25.26 -1.81 -1.36
C GLU A 179 -25.99 -2.29 -2.63
N GLY A 180 -25.24 -2.73 -3.64
CA GLY A 180 -25.70 -3.29 -4.91
C GLY A 180 -26.60 -4.52 -4.73
N LYS A 181 -27.87 -4.27 -4.42
CA LYS A 181 -28.94 -5.26 -4.21
C LYS A 181 -28.90 -6.37 -5.26
N PRO A 182 -28.96 -7.66 -4.86
CA PRO A 182 -29.15 -8.73 -5.83
C PRO A 182 -30.47 -8.53 -6.53
N ILE A 183 -30.49 -8.68 -7.86
CA ILE A 183 -31.72 -8.88 -8.62
C ILE A 183 -32.28 -10.24 -8.17
N GLY A 184 -33.13 -10.19 -7.14
CA GLY A 184 -34.12 -11.21 -6.80
C GLY A 184 -33.61 -12.50 -6.15
N VAL A 185 -33.09 -12.47 -4.91
CA VAL A 185 -33.30 -13.57 -3.94
C VAL A 185 -33.35 -12.98 -2.53
N ASN A 186 -34.24 -13.53 -1.70
CA ASN A 186 -34.62 -13.15 -0.35
C ASN A 186 -33.57 -12.42 0.52
N ARG A 187 -34.08 -11.37 1.16
CA ARG A 187 -33.54 -10.61 2.28
C ARG A 187 -33.17 -11.50 3.47
N GLN A 188 -32.01 -12.12 3.41
CA GLN A 188 -31.34 -12.76 4.55
C GLN A 188 -29.87 -12.32 4.69
N VAL A 189 -29.51 -11.20 4.06
CA VAL A 189 -28.23 -10.50 4.24
C VAL A 189 -28.46 -9.29 5.16
N ALA A 190 -28.84 -9.56 6.40
CA ALA A 190 -28.97 -8.55 7.46
C ALA A 190 -27.88 -8.73 8.53
N VAL A 191 -26.78 -9.41 8.20
CA VAL A 191 -25.69 -9.75 9.15
C VAL A 191 -24.30 -9.42 8.57
N VAL A 192 -24.23 -8.65 7.48
CA VAL A 192 -23.02 -7.85 7.21
C VAL A 192 -23.30 -6.49 7.82
N GLU A 193 -23.40 -6.48 9.16
CA GLU A 193 -23.46 -5.26 9.95
C GLU A 193 -22.27 -4.37 9.56
N GLU A 194 -22.57 -3.10 9.30
CA GLU A 194 -21.84 -1.84 9.50
C GLU A 194 -20.37 -1.80 10.02
N ALA A 195 -19.76 -2.88 10.47
CA ALA A 195 -18.42 -2.91 11.06
C ALA A 195 -17.28 -3.20 10.08
N GLY A 196 -17.55 -3.75 8.88
CA GLY A 196 -16.47 -4.22 7.99
C GLY A 196 -15.77 -3.10 7.20
N LEU A 197 -16.53 -2.24 6.51
CA LEU A 197 -15.95 -1.22 5.63
C LEU A 197 -15.44 0.01 6.41
N ASN A 198 -16.04 0.31 7.57
CA ASN A 198 -15.66 1.47 8.38
C ASN A 198 -14.22 1.39 8.91
N ASP A 199 -13.69 0.18 9.08
CA ASP A 199 -12.33 -0.05 9.56
C ASP A 199 -11.31 -0.19 8.41
N ILE A 200 -11.76 -0.23 7.15
CA ILE A 200 -10.87 -0.32 5.99
C ILE A 200 -9.99 0.93 5.90
N PHE A 201 -8.69 0.70 5.75
CA PHE A 201 -7.67 1.74 5.70
C PHE A 201 -7.57 2.60 6.97
N SER A 202 -8.14 2.15 8.10
CA SER A 202 -8.09 2.89 9.36
C SER A 202 -6.64 3.20 9.77
N ASN A 203 -5.74 2.23 9.69
CA ASN A 203 -4.32 2.41 10.04
C ASN A 203 -3.65 3.41 9.09
N THR A 204 -3.85 3.26 7.77
CA THR A 204 -3.28 4.20 6.80
C THR A 204 -3.83 5.61 6.96
N LEU A 205 -5.13 5.76 7.25
CA LEU A 205 -5.76 7.07 7.43
C LEU A 205 -5.32 7.76 8.73
N GLU A 206 -5.10 6.99 9.80
CA GLU A 206 -4.48 7.47 11.03
C GLU A 206 -3.07 8.00 10.76
N GLU A 207 -2.23 7.23 10.07
CA GLU A 207 -0.87 7.64 9.69
C GLU A 207 -0.83 8.84 8.73
N LEU A 208 -1.87 8.99 7.90
CA LEU A 208 -2.04 10.17 7.07
C LEU A 208 -2.48 11.39 7.87
N GLY A 209 -3.22 11.18 8.96
CA GLY A 209 -3.78 12.18 9.88
C GLY A 209 -2.80 12.72 10.93
N ASP A 210 -1.79 11.94 11.33
CA ASP A 210 -0.81 12.30 12.38
C ASP A 210 0.16 13.45 12.00
N LEU A 211 0.05 14.00 10.78
CA LEU A 211 0.79 15.21 10.37
C LEU A 211 -0.06 16.50 10.38
N GLY A 212 -1.29 16.43 10.88
CA GLY A 212 -2.17 17.58 11.04
C GLY A 212 -1.98 18.29 12.39
N ILE A 213 -0.94 19.14 12.49
CA ILE A 213 -0.72 20.34 13.35
C ILE A 213 0.77 20.39 13.74
N VAL A 214 1.61 20.84 12.82
CA VAL A 214 2.74 21.72 13.17
C VAL A 214 2.68 22.91 12.22
N ALA A 215 1.60 23.69 12.34
CA ALA A 215 1.71 25.09 12.00
C ALA A 215 2.51 25.72 13.14
N VAL A 216 3.82 25.85 12.95
CA VAL A 216 4.56 26.86 13.71
C VAL A 216 3.95 28.19 13.29
N GLU A 217 3.05 28.73 14.12
CA GLU A 217 2.71 30.14 13.99
C GLU A 217 4.03 30.93 14.09
N PRO A 218 4.32 31.84 13.15
CA PRO A 218 5.40 32.77 13.37
C PRO A 218 5.02 33.60 14.59
N GLU A 219 5.73 33.41 15.70
CA GLU A 219 5.73 34.34 16.81
C GLU A 219 5.91 35.75 16.24
N GLU A 220 4.88 36.59 16.38
CA GLU A 220 4.99 38.03 16.23
C GLU A 220 5.93 38.55 17.33
N LEU A 221 7.23 38.36 17.13
CA LEU A 221 8.26 39.18 17.74
C LEU A 221 8.30 40.51 16.99
N CYS A 222 7.28 41.33 17.17
CA CYS A 222 7.41 42.77 17.04
C CYS A 222 7.77 43.30 18.42
N SER A 223 9.06 43.17 18.73
CA SER A 223 9.71 43.87 19.83
C SER A 223 9.38 45.37 19.74
N MET A 224 8.92 45.90 20.86
CA MET A 224 8.91 47.33 21.15
C MET A 224 10.29 47.95 20.97
N ASP A 225 10.27 49.29 20.81
CA ASP A 225 11.32 50.29 21.05
C ASP A 225 11.82 51.01 19.78
N LEU A 226 11.93 52.34 19.65
CA LEU A 226 11.68 53.58 20.42
C LEU A 226 11.55 54.70 19.33
N ASP A 227 10.89 55.85 19.53
CA ASP A 227 11.56 57.10 19.96
C ASP A 227 10.55 58.29 20.01
N ASP A 228 10.86 59.20 20.96
CA ASP A 228 10.34 60.53 21.33
C ASP A 228 9.07 60.66 22.20
#